data_AF-A0A846SUU5-F1
#
_entry.id   AF-A0A846SUU5-F1
#
_cell.length_a   1.000
_cell.length_b   1.000
_cell.length_c   1.000
_cell.angle_alpha   90.00
_cell.angle_beta   90.00
_cell.angle_gamma   90.00
#
_symmetry.space_group_name_H-M   'P 1'
#
loop_
_entity.id
_entity.type
_entity.pdbx_description
1 polymer ?
#
loop_
_entity_poly.entity_id
_entity_poly.type
_entity_poly.pdbx_seq_one_letter_code
_entity_poly.pdbx_strand_id
1 'polypeptide(L)'
;MGQLADESWILGTTAQVSSSLTERQQVADSVCRLYLNDYLRQWQDLLADLKIKEFDKPDGALEILQVLSAPASPLRNLLQTVSREMALDKPPAPPDPNKAAPADKSLTDKIAGILGDGKAAPANTALQACTLDPRLLEFGAQFNREIAGADGAIPPFDKTLSAINDLYSHMNAIARARESSPDGVVSPALKDQFGSVVNQLQVDATRKPPPLNTLLNKLAQDSSDMIRSLRDRLNAQWRSAQIAAFFRIT
;
A
#
# COMPACT_ATOMS: atom_id res chain seq x y z
N MET A 1 8.80 -18.48 -36.58
CA MET A 1 10.02 -17.86 -37.17
C MET A 1 9.72 -16.94 -38.38
N GLY A 2 8.47 -16.68 -38.76
CA GLY A 2 8.16 -15.94 -40.00
C GLY A 2 7.77 -14.46 -39.83
N GLN A 3 7.17 -14.03 -38.72
CA GLN A 3 6.53 -12.71 -38.65
C GLN A 3 7.47 -11.55 -38.30
N LEU A 4 8.49 -11.76 -37.46
CA LEU A 4 9.49 -10.71 -37.17
C LEU A 4 10.45 -10.44 -38.34
N ALA A 5 10.62 -11.41 -39.25
CA ALA A 5 11.40 -11.23 -40.47
C ALA A 5 10.62 -10.44 -41.54
N ASP A 6 9.29 -10.51 -41.52
CA ASP A 6 8.40 -9.88 -42.51
C ASP A 6 8.10 -8.41 -42.19
N GLU A 7 8.47 -7.91 -41.00
CA GLU A 7 8.38 -6.49 -40.62
C GLU A 7 9.70 -5.73 -40.88
N SER A 8 10.70 -6.38 -41.47
CA SER A 8 11.99 -5.78 -41.80
C SER A 8 11.90 -4.59 -42.76
N TRP A 9 10.78 -4.45 -43.51
CA TRP A 9 10.55 -3.33 -44.41
C TRP A 9 10.19 -2.01 -43.68
N ILE A 10 9.75 -2.07 -42.42
CA ILE A 10 9.38 -0.89 -41.62
C ILE A 10 10.61 -0.26 -40.96
N LEU A 11 11.68 -1.03 -40.74
CA LEU A 11 12.87 -0.60 -39.99
C LEU A 11 13.95 0.09 -40.83
N GLY A 12 13.77 0.17 -42.15
CA GLY A 12 14.76 0.70 -43.08
C GLY A 12 16.03 -0.16 -43.15
N THR A 13 16.75 -0.08 -44.27
CA THR A 13 17.97 -0.89 -44.59
C THR A 13 19.15 -0.74 -43.61
N THR A 14 18.98 -0.02 -42.51
CA THR A 14 19.98 0.15 -41.43
C THR A 14 19.82 -0.84 -40.27
N ALA A 15 18.71 -1.56 -40.18
CA ALA A 15 18.55 -2.64 -39.20
C ALA A 15 18.82 -4.00 -39.86
N GLN A 16 20.07 -4.29 -40.19
CA GLN A 16 20.51 -5.68 -40.19
C GLN A 16 20.34 -6.16 -38.74
N VAL A 17 19.17 -6.74 -38.41
CA VAL A 17 18.95 -7.42 -37.13
C VAL A 17 19.92 -8.58 -37.14
N SER A 18 21.07 -8.33 -36.56
CA SER A 18 22.20 -9.21 -36.69
C SER A 18 21.87 -10.53 -35.96
N SER A 19 22.06 -11.62 -36.71
CA SER A 19 21.42 -12.91 -36.48
C SER A 19 22.01 -13.71 -35.32
N SER A 20 23.00 -13.15 -34.63
CA SER A 20 23.74 -13.88 -33.59
C SER A 20 22.92 -14.00 -32.32
N LEU A 21 23.11 -15.10 -31.59
CA LEU A 21 22.49 -15.31 -30.28
C LEU A 21 22.88 -14.20 -29.30
N THR A 22 24.11 -13.68 -29.40
CA THR A 22 24.64 -12.61 -28.54
C THR A 22 23.90 -11.29 -28.74
N GLU A 23 23.68 -10.86 -29.98
CA GLU A 23 22.96 -9.60 -30.26
C GLU A 23 21.49 -9.70 -29.87
N ARG A 24 20.86 -10.87 -30.11
CA ARG A 24 19.50 -11.13 -29.63
C ARG A 24 19.41 -11.10 -28.11
N GLN A 25 20.41 -11.64 -27.40
CA GLN A 25 20.48 -11.57 -25.95
C GLN A 25 20.64 -10.12 -25.46
N GLN A 26 21.50 -9.32 -26.10
CA GLN A 26 21.68 -7.91 -25.75
C GLN A 26 20.38 -7.09 -25.92
N VAL A 27 19.64 -7.33 -27.00
CA VAL A 27 18.32 -6.72 -27.22
C VAL A 27 17.34 -7.18 -26.13
N ALA A 28 17.26 -8.49 -25.84
CA ALA A 28 16.39 -9.03 -24.81
C ALA A 28 16.69 -8.44 -23.42
N ASP A 29 17.97 -8.36 -23.03
CA ASP A 29 18.41 -7.76 -21.77
C ASP A 29 18.09 -6.27 -21.70
N SER A 30 18.21 -5.56 -22.83
CA SER A 30 17.90 -4.13 -22.91
C SER A 30 16.41 -3.85 -22.75
N VAL A 31 15.58 -4.60 -23.46
CA VAL A 31 14.11 -4.53 -23.33
C VAL A 31 13.68 -4.91 -21.92
N CYS A 32 14.27 -5.97 -21.36
CA CYS A 32 13.91 -6.39 -20.01
C CYS A 32 14.29 -5.36 -18.95
N ARG A 33 15.45 -4.74 -19.08
CA ARG A 33 15.87 -3.65 -18.18
C ARG A 33 14.92 -2.46 -18.26
N LEU A 34 14.53 -2.04 -19.47
CA LEU A 34 13.55 -0.97 -19.67
C LEU A 34 12.20 -1.32 -19.03
N TYR A 35 11.70 -2.52 -19.29
CA TYR A 35 10.45 -3.01 -18.72
C TYR A 35 10.48 -3.04 -17.20
N LEU A 36 11.50 -3.64 -16.58
CA LEU A 36 11.59 -3.76 -15.12
C LEU A 36 11.83 -2.42 -14.43
N ASN A 37 12.52 -1.48 -15.09
CA ASN A 37 12.68 -0.13 -14.58
C ASN A 37 11.33 0.62 -14.59
N ASP A 38 10.58 0.53 -15.68
CA ASP A 38 9.26 1.14 -15.77
C ASP A 38 8.26 0.47 -14.82
N TYR A 39 8.32 -0.85 -14.68
CA TYR A 39 7.54 -1.61 -13.70
C TYR A 39 7.77 -1.09 -12.28
N LEU A 40 9.04 -0.94 -11.87
CA LEU A 40 9.37 -0.39 -10.55
C LEU A 40 8.83 1.04 -10.39
N ARG A 41 9.02 1.89 -11.40
CA ARG A 41 8.55 3.28 -11.39
C ARG A 41 7.04 3.37 -11.23
N GLN A 42 6.27 2.60 -12.01
CA GLN A 42 4.81 2.58 -11.92
C GLN A 42 4.33 2.15 -10.53
N TRP A 43 4.99 1.15 -9.90
CA TRP A 43 4.68 0.76 -8.53
C TRP A 43 5.03 1.84 -7.51
N GLN A 44 6.17 2.51 -7.66
CA GLN A 44 6.55 3.62 -6.78
C GLN A 44 5.55 4.77 -6.87
N ASP A 45 5.14 5.15 -8.09
CA ASP A 45 4.17 6.23 -8.34
C ASP A 45 2.79 5.87 -7.78
N LEU A 46 2.31 4.65 -8.04
CA LEU A 46 1.03 4.15 -7.51
C LEU A 46 1.00 4.19 -5.98
N LEU A 47 2.06 3.72 -5.34
CA LEU A 47 2.14 3.68 -3.88
C LEU A 47 2.30 5.09 -3.29
N ALA A 48 3.04 5.98 -3.96
CA ALA A 48 3.22 7.36 -3.51
C ALA A 48 1.93 8.20 -3.51
N ASP A 49 0.98 7.90 -4.40
CA ASP A 49 -0.31 8.61 -4.46
C ASP A 49 -1.35 8.11 -3.44
N LEU A 50 -1.06 7.02 -2.72
CA LEU A 50 -1.96 6.50 -1.70
C LEU A 50 -2.18 7.52 -0.57
N LYS A 51 -3.44 7.68 -0.19
CA LYS A 51 -3.88 8.56 0.90
C LYS A 51 -4.95 7.85 1.72
N ILE A 52 -4.91 8.05 3.04
CA ILE A 52 -6.04 7.72 3.91
C ILE A 52 -7.06 8.85 3.76
N LYS A 53 -8.35 8.50 3.72
CA LYS A 53 -9.44 9.46 3.69
C LYS A 53 -9.32 10.41 4.89
N GLU A 54 -9.45 11.71 4.63
CA GLU A 54 -9.39 12.73 5.67
C GLU A 54 -10.52 12.59 6.67
N PHE A 55 -10.25 13.04 7.91
CA PHE A 55 -11.23 13.04 8.98
C PHE A 55 -12.13 14.28 8.88
N ASP A 56 -13.41 14.08 8.61
CA ASP A 56 -14.41 15.15 8.49
C ASP A 56 -15.02 15.53 9.85
N LYS A 57 -15.48 14.52 10.59
CA LYS A 57 -16.11 14.61 11.90
C LYS A 57 -15.65 13.45 12.79
N PRO A 58 -15.82 13.56 14.11
CA PRO A 58 -15.35 12.54 15.05
C PRO A 58 -15.87 11.13 14.74
N ASP A 59 -17.15 11.02 14.41
CA ASP A 59 -17.78 9.73 14.08
C ASP A 59 -17.15 9.10 12.83
N GLY A 60 -16.92 9.91 11.79
CA GLY A 60 -16.26 9.47 10.56
C GLY A 60 -14.81 9.04 10.80
N ALA A 61 -14.10 9.74 11.70
CA ALA A 61 -12.76 9.34 12.10
C ALA A 61 -12.77 7.98 12.84
N LEU A 62 -13.75 7.73 13.71
CA LEU A 62 -13.92 6.44 14.39
C LEU A 62 -14.21 5.31 13.41
N GLU A 63 -15.10 5.53 12.44
CA GLU A 63 -15.41 4.56 11.38
C GLU A 63 -14.17 4.21 10.55
N ILE A 64 -13.40 5.22 10.14
CA ILE A 64 -12.16 5.01 9.38
C ILE A 64 -11.16 4.19 10.22
N LEU A 65 -10.90 4.58 11.47
CA LEU A 65 -9.96 3.86 12.33
C LEU A 65 -10.41 2.42 12.60
N GLN A 66 -11.72 2.20 12.80
CA GLN A 66 -12.30 0.86 12.97
C GLN A 66 -12.05 -0.03 11.74
N VAL A 67 -12.26 0.50 10.53
CA VAL A 67 -12.02 -0.24 9.29
C VAL A 67 -10.53 -0.53 9.11
N LEU A 68 -9.66 0.45 9.40
CA LEU A 68 -8.22 0.30 9.28
C LEU A 68 -7.64 -0.70 10.28
N SER A 69 -8.19 -0.79 11.49
CA SER A 69 -7.72 -1.69 12.56
C SER A 69 -8.35 -3.08 12.54
N ALA A 70 -9.43 -3.28 11.77
CA ALA A 70 -10.14 -4.55 11.71
C ALA A 70 -9.23 -5.71 11.21
N PRO A 71 -9.56 -6.98 11.56
CA PRO A 71 -8.86 -8.14 11.01
C PRO A 71 -8.81 -8.16 9.48
N ALA A 72 -9.90 -7.72 8.83
CA ALA A 72 -10.01 -7.52 7.39
C ALA A 72 -9.52 -6.13 6.93
N SER A 73 -8.39 -5.66 7.48
CA SER A 73 -7.85 -4.32 7.19
C SER A 73 -7.48 -4.14 5.72
N PRO A 74 -7.92 -3.04 5.06
CA PRO A 74 -7.51 -2.73 3.69
C PRO A 74 -5.99 -2.49 3.57
N LEU A 75 -5.32 -2.02 4.64
CA LEU A 75 -3.88 -1.85 4.65
C LEU A 75 -3.14 -3.20 4.62
N ARG A 76 -3.68 -4.21 5.31
CA ARG A 76 -3.15 -5.59 5.24
C ARG A 76 -3.27 -6.13 3.82
N ASN A 77 -4.46 -6.02 3.24
CA ASN A 77 -4.74 -6.51 1.88
C ASN A 77 -3.83 -5.84 0.84
N LEU A 78 -3.60 -4.53 0.99
CA LEU A 78 -2.68 -3.78 0.16
C LEU A 78 -1.25 -4.34 0.26
N LEU A 79 -0.71 -4.49 1.48
CA LEU A 79 0.65 -4.99 1.68
C LEU A 79 0.85 -6.42 1.18
N GLN A 80 -0.13 -7.30 1.43
CA GLN A 80 -0.12 -8.66 0.92
C GLN A 80 -0.16 -8.70 -0.63
N THR A 81 -0.91 -7.78 -1.23
CA THR A 81 -0.96 -7.66 -2.70
C THR A 81 0.36 -7.16 -3.25
N VAL A 82 0.90 -6.06 -2.74
CA VAL A 82 2.21 -5.53 -3.16
C VAL A 82 3.29 -6.60 -3.01
N SER A 83 3.35 -7.28 -1.86
CA SER A 83 4.34 -8.33 -1.62
C SER A 83 4.21 -9.51 -2.60
N ARG A 84 2.99 -9.84 -3.05
CA ARG A 84 2.77 -10.93 -4.01
C ARG A 84 3.15 -10.50 -5.42
N GLU A 85 2.68 -9.33 -5.87
CA GLU A 85 2.94 -8.84 -7.22
C GLU A 85 4.42 -8.48 -7.44
N MET A 86 5.15 -8.14 -6.37
CA MET A 86 6.58 -7.82 -6.45
C MET A 86 7.50 -9.03 -6.20
N ALA A 87 6.96 -10.22 -5.93
CA ALA A 87 7.73 -11.46 -5.76
C ALA A 87 8.12 -12.08 -7.11
N LEU A 88 8.82 -11.31 -7.94
CA LEU A 88 9.22 -11.71 -9.31
C LEU A 88 10.30 -12.79 -9.34
N ASP A 89 10.96 -13.04 -8.20
CA ASP A 89 11.95 -14.09 -7.99
C ASP A 89 11.32 -15.44 -7.62
N LYS A 90 10.02 -15.47 -7.33
CA LYS A 90 9.29 -16.68 -6.96
C LYS A 90 8.40 -17.13 -8.11
N PRO A 91 8.29 -18.44 -8.38
CA PRO A 91 7.33 -18.94 -9.34
C PRO A 91 5.90 -18.56 -8.91
N PRO A 92 4.99 -18.29 -9.86
CA PRO A 92 3.60 -18.02 -9.55
C PRO A 92 3.02 -19.15 -8.69
N ALA A 93 2.20 -18.80 -7.70
CA ALA A 93 1.46 -19.81 -6.94
C ALA A 93 0.64 -20.67 -7.91
N PRO A 94 0.57 -22.00 -7.70
CA PRO A 94 -0.26 -22.86 -8.52
C PRO A 94 -1.71 -22.32 -8.55
N PRO A 95 -2.38 -22.36 -9.71
CA PRO A 95 -3.76 -21.89 -9.81
C PRO A 95 -4.64 -22.65 -8.82
N ASP A 96 -5.41 -21.91 -8.01
CA ASP A 96 -6.39 -22.49 -7.11
C ASP A 96 -7.49 -23.17 -7.93
N PRO A 97 -7.69 -24.49 -7.80
CA PRO A 97 -8.71 -25.21 -8.57
C PRO A 97 -10.15 -24.71 -8.32
N ASN A 98 -10.39 -23.95 -7.25
CA ASN A 98 -11.70 -23.37 -6.92
C ASN A 98 -11.88 -21.91 -7.35
N LYS A 99 -10.85 -21.26 -7.92
CA LYS A 99 -10.94 -19.86 -8.37
C LYS A 99 -10.82 -19.81 -9.89
N ALA A 100 -11.91 -19.48 -10.58
CA ALA A 100 -11.88 -19.29 -12.02
C ALA A 100 -10.81 -18.25 -12.39
N ALA A 101 -9.80 -18.67 -13.13
CA ALA A 101 -8.76 -17.79 -13.63
C ALA A 101 -9.41 -16.64 -14.43
N PRO A 102 -8.90 -15.39 -14.34
CA PRO A 102 -9.29 -14.36 -15.29
C PRO A 102 -8.90 -14.87 -16.68
N ALA A 103 -9.92 -15.18 -17.47
CA ALA A 103 -9.74 -15.71 -18.81
C ALA A 103 -9.36 -14.55 -19.73
N ASP A 104 -8.09 -14.14 -19.70
CA ASP A 104 -7.51 -13.37 -20.79
C ASP A 104 -6.42 -14.18 -21.50
N LYS A 105 -6.79 -15.43 -21.83
CA LYS A 105 -6.02 -16.33 -22.71
C LYS A 105 -5.63 -15.62 -24.01
N SER A 106 -6.45 -14.66 -24.47
CA SER A 106 -6.19 -13.84 -25.66
C SER A 106 -4.84 -13.13 -25.60
N LEU A 107 -4.46 -12.51 -24.47
CA LEU A 107 -3.17 -11.83 -24.38
C LEU A 107 -2.01 -12.83 -24.35
N THR A 108 -2.18 -13.91 -23.58
CA THR A 108 -1.15 -14.97 -23.43
C THR A 108 -0.91 -15.70 -24.74
N ASP A 109 -1.98 -16.04 -25.48
CA ASP A 109 -1.95 -16.69 -26.78
C ASP A 109 -1.40 -15.77 -27.88
N LYS A 110 -1.70 -14.46 -27.82
CA LYS A 110 -1.10 -13.46 -28.72
C LYS A 110 0.40 -13.31 -28.49
N ILE A 111 0.83 -13.25 -27.23
CA ILE A 111 2.26 -13.17 -26.86
C ILE A 111 2.98 -14.46 -27.28
N ALA A 112 2.37 -15.63 -27.06
CA ALA A 112 2.90 -16.91 -27.52
C ALA A 112 2.98 -17.00 -29.06
N GLY A 113 1.99 -16.46 -29.77
CA GLY A 113 2.00 -16.38 -31.24
C GLY A 113 3.12 -15.49 -31.79
N ILE A 114 3.44 -14.39 -31.10
CA ILE A 114 4.53 -13.46 -31.48
C ILE A 114 5.91 -14.06 -31.14
N LEU A 115 6.05 -14.71 -29.99
CA LEU A 115 7.31 -15.31 -29.53
C LEU A 115 7.61 -16.68 -30.17
N GLY A 116 6.65 -17.24 -30.90
CA GLY A 116 6.70 -18.57 -31.49
C GLY A 116 6.20 -19.63 -30.53
N ASP A 117 5.42 -20.58 -31.05
CA ASP A 117 4.91 -21.73 -30.30
C ASP A 117 6.01 -22.28 -29.39
N GLY A 118 5.71 -22.44 -28.10
CA GLY A 118 6.61 -22.92 -27.05
C GLY A 118 7.10 -24.36 -27.22
N LYS A 119 7.40 -24.81 -28.44
CA LYS A 119 8.35 -25.88 -28.69
C LYS A 119 9.70 -25.40 -28.16
N ALA A 120 10.14 -26.01 -27.07
CA ALA A 120 11.46 -25.79 -26.48
C ALA A 120 12.50 -25.69 -27.60
N ALA A 121 13.02 -24.48 -27.82
CA ALA A 121 14.14 -24.28 -28.71
C ALA A 121 15.29 -25.16 -28.21
N PRO A 122 16.09 -25.78 -29.11
CA PRO A 122 17.28 -26.51 -28.66
C PRO A 122 18.11 -25.58 -27.76
N ALA A 123 18.58 -26.09 -26.62
CA ALA A 123 19.15 -25.30 -25.52
C ALA A 123 20.24 -24.30 -25.96
N ASN A 124 20.90 -24.55 -27.10
CA ASN A 124 21.93 -23.69 -27.70
C ASN A 124 21.38 -22.49 -28.48
N THR A 125 20.07 -22.28 -28.51
CA THR A 125 19.38 -21.17 -29.20
C THR A 125 18.38 -20.43 -28.29
N ALA A 126 18.24 -20.85 -27.04
CA ALA A 126 17.35 -20.23 -26.08
C ALA A 126 18.00 -18.97 -25.49
N LEU A 127 17.23 -17.88 -25.42
CA LEU A 127 17.63 -16.68 -24.69
C LEU A 127 17.66 -16.98 -23.19
N GLN A 128 18.63 -16.40 -22.50
CA GLN A 128 18.70 -16.45 -21.03
C GLN A 128 17.56 -15.62 -20.44
N ALA A 129 17.07 -16.06 -19.29
CA ALA A 129 16.05 -15.34 -18.54
C ALA A 129 16.56 -13.95 -18.11
N CYS A 130 15.62 -13.02 -17.97
CA CYS A 130 15.92 -11.69 -17.47
C CYS A 130 16.66 -11.71 -16.14
N THR A 131 17.66 -10.86 -16.02
CA THR A 131 18.25 -10.55 -14.71
C THR A 131 17.39 -9.51 -14.01
N LEU A 132 16.92 -9.81 -12.80
CA LEU A 132 16.15 -8.89 -11.98
C LEU A 132 17.07 -7.83 -11.35
N ASP A 133 16.66 -6.57 -11.40
CA ASP A 133 17.38 -5.47 -10.75
C ASP A 133 17.33 -5.65 -9.21
N PRO A 134 18.48 -5.65 -8.50
CA PRO A 134 18.50 -5.70 -7.04
C PRO A 134 17.64 -4.64 -6.36
N ARG A 135 17.46 -3.46 -6.97
CA ARG A 135 16.60 -2.39 -6.44
C ARG A 135 15.13 -2.77 -6.44
N LEU A 136 14.67 -3.45 -7.50
CA LEU A 136 13.31 -3.96 -7.61
C LEU A 136 13.05 -5.04 -6.55
N LEU A 137 14.01 -5.95 -6.38
CA LEU A 137 13.95 -7.01 -5.36
C LEU A 137 13.92 -6.43 -3.94
N GLU A 138 14.80 -5.48 -3.62
CA GLU A 138 14.83 -4.85 -2.30
C GLU A 138 13.54 -4.06 -2.01
N PHE A 139 13.01 -3.36 -3.02
CA PHE A 139 11.75 -2.64 -2.90
C PHE A 139 10.54 -3.57 -2.66
N GLY A 140 10.50 -4.76 -3.26
CA GLY A 140 9.50 -5.77 -2.92
C GLY A 140 9.74 -6.37 -1.53
N ALA A 141 11.01 -6.63 -1.19
CA ALA A 141 11.39 -7.29 0.06
C ALA A 141 10.99 -6.49 1.31
N GLN A 142 11.03 -5.15 1.27
CA GLN A 142 10.58 -4.33 2.41
C GLN A 142 9.11 -4.56 2.78
N PHE A 143 8.22 -4.78 1.81
CA PHE A 143 6.81 -5.07 2.09
C PHE A 143 6.62 -6.51 2.55
N ASN A 144 7.36 -7.45 1.96
CA ASN A 144 7.36 -8.84 2.41
C ASN A 144 7.79 -8.97 3.88
N ARG A 145 8.81 -8.21 4.31
CA ARG A 145 9.27 -8.21 5.71
C ARG A 145 8.19 -7.79 6.70
N GLU A 146 7.26 -6.92 6.30
CA GLU A 146 6.16 -6.47 7.15
C GLU A 146 5.10 -7.56 7.38
N ILE A 147 4.89 -8.44 6.40
CA ILE A 147 3.82 -9.46 6.43
C ILE A 147 4.30 -10.89 6.71
N ALA A 148 5.56 -11.22 6.41
CA ALA A 148 6.05 -12.59 6.51
C ALA A 148 6.45 -12.98 7.94
N GLY A 149 6.81 -12.02 8.81
CA GLY A 149 7.37 -12.32 10.12
C GLY A 149 8.66 -13.17 10.05
N ALA A 150 9.30 -13.41 11.18
CA ALA A 150 10.22 -14.56 11.28
C ALA A 150 9.40 -15.82 11.58
N ASP A 151 9.92 -17.01 11.29
CA ASP A 151 9.19 -18.27 11.55
C ASP A 151 8.67 -18.33 13.00
N GLY A 152 7.35 -18.43 13.16
CA GLY A 152 6.67 -18.45 14.46
C GLY A 152 6.49 -17.08 15.15
N ALA A 153 6.98 -15.98 14.58
CA ALA A 153 6.82 -14.65 15.12
C ALA A 153 5.60 -13.92 14.52
N ILE A 154 4.95 -13.08 15.34
CA ILE A 154 3.89 -12.19 14.88
C ILE A 154 4.47 -11.21 13.83
N PRO A 155 3.86 -11.09 12.63
CA PRO A 155 4.34 -10.18 11.60
C PRO A 155 4.46 -8.74 12.12
N PRO A 156 5.50 -7.97 11.72
CA PRO A 156 5.67 -6.58 12.15
C PRO A 156 4.46 -5.69 11.87
N PHE A 157 3.71 -5.98 10.81
CA PHE A 157 2.50 -5.24 10.46
C PHE A 157 1.34 -5.46 11.42
N ASP A 158 1.24 -6.64 12.04
CA ASP A 158 0.20 -6.94 13.03
C ASP A 158 0.32 -6.03 14.26
N LYS A 159 1.56 -5.68 14.65
CA LYS A 159 1.81 -4.68 15.70
C LYS A 159 1.30 -3.30 15.31
N THR A 160 1.43 -2.93 14.04
CA THR A 160 0.90 -1.66 13.52
C THR A 160 -0.62 -1.65 13.54
N LEU A 161 -1.28 -2.74 13.15
CA LEU A 161 -2.73 -2.86 13.27
C LEU A 161 -3.20 -2.77 14.72
N SER A 162 -2.45 -3.37 15.65
CA SER A 162 -2.70 -3.22 17.08
C SER A 162 -2.59 -1.76 17.52
N ALA A 163 -1.55 -1.03 17.11
CA ALA A 163 -1.40 0.38 17.44
C ALA A 163 -2.54 1.25 16.88
N ILE A 164 -3.01 0.96 15.66
CA ILE A 164 -4.19 1.63 15.09
C ILE A 164 -5.46 1.26 15.88
N ASN A 165 -5.59 0.01 16.33
CA ASN A 165 -6.70 -0.42 17.18
C ASN A 165 -6.68 0.27 18.56
N ASP A 166 -5.51 0.46 19.14
CA ASP A 166 -5.35 1.17 20.41
C ASP A 166 -5.75 2.64 20.23
N LEU A 167 -5.36 3.25 19.11
CA LEU A 167 -5.75 4.62 18.74
C LEU A 167 -7.28 4.74 18.60
N TYR A 168 -7.91 3.82 17.86
CA TYR A 168 -9.36 3.71 17.76
C TYR A 168 -10.02 3.61 19.15
N SER A 169 -9.54 2.70 19.98
CA SER A 169 -10.12 2.38 21.29
C SER A 169 -10.08 3.58 22.23
N HIS A 170 -8.94 4.30 22.28
CA HIS A 170 -8.80 5.51 23.10
C HIS A 170 -9.62 6.68 22.54
N MET A 171 -9.69 6.84 21.21
CA MET A 171 -10.54 7.86 20.60
C MET A 171 -12.03 7.62 20.91
N ASN A 172 -12.47 6.36 20.85
CA ASN A 172 -13.83 5.95 21.20
C ASN A 172 -14.12 6.17 22.69
N ALA A 173 -13.16 5.87 23.57
CA ALA A 173 -13.28 6.15 24.99
C ALA A 173 -13.44 7.66 25.27
N ILE A 174 -12.69 8.52 24.56
CA ILE A 174 -12.84 9.97 24.65
C ILE A 174 -14.22 10.42 24.18
N ALA A 175 -14.71 9.88 23.05
CA ALA A 175 -16.03 10.21 22.52
C ALA A 175 -17.14 9.85 23.52
N ARG A 176 -17.10 8.64 24.07
CA ARG A 176 -18.06 8.16 25.07
C ARG A 176 -18.01 8.94 26.39
N ALA A 177 -16.81 9.22 26.89
CA ALA A 177 -16.63 10.00 28.12
C ALA A 177 -17.20 11.42 27.99
N ARG A 178 -17.17 11.97 26.78
CA ARG A 178 -17.76 13.27 26.48
C ARG A 178 -19.28 13.19 26.41
N GLU A 179 -19.82 12.19 25.72
CA GLU A 179 -21.27 11.99 25.61
C GLU A 179 -21.94 11.76 26.96
N SER A 180 -21.28 11.07 27.89
CA SER A 180 -21.78 10.84 29.24
C SER A 180 -21.53 12.00 30.22
N SER A 181 -20.77 13.03 29.83
CA SER A 181 -20.47 14.19 30.67
C SER A 181 -21.42 15.35 30.34
N PRO A 182 -22.18 15.88 31.31
CA PRO A 182 -23.07 17.03 31.09
C PRO A 182 -22.35 18.26 30.51
N ASP A 183 -21.08 18.45 30.92
CA ASP A 183 -20.23 19.57 30.49
C ASP A 183 -19.26 19.18 29.36
N GLY A 184 -19.34 17.93 28.84
CA GLY A 184 -18.45 17.41 27.80
C GLY A 184 -16.98 17.31 28.22
N VAL A 185 -16.69 17.33 29.52
CA VAL A 185 -15.32 17.33 30.06
C VAL A 185 -14.76 15.92 30.05
N VAL A 186 -13.59 15.78 29.44
CA VAL A 186 -12.82 14.54 29.42
C VAL A 186 -11.66 14.64 30.42
N SER A 187 -11.45 13.59 31.20
CA SER A 187 -10.42 13.53 32.24
C SER A 187 -9.01 13.77 31.67
N PRO A 188 -8.09 14.42 32.42
CA PRO A 188 -6.70 14.58 32.00
C PRO A 188 -6.01 13.24 31.69
N ALA A 189 -6.21 12.24 32.55
CA ALA A 189 -5.63 10.91 32.37
C ALA A 189 -6.00 10.27 31.02
N LEU A 190 -7.25 10.39 30.56
CA LEU A 190 -7.67 9.81 29.29
C LEU A 190 -7.06 10.56 28.09
N LYS A 191 -6.87 11.88 28.21
CA LYS A 191 -6.18 12.68 27.19
C LYS A 191 -4.70 12.32 27.11
N ASP A 192 -4.06 12.12 28.26
CA ASP A 192 -2.64 11.73 28.34
C ASP A 192 -2.42 10.34 27.75
N GLN A 193 -3.31 9.38 28.05
CA GLN A 193 -3.30 8.04 27.44
C GLN A 193 -3.43 8.12 25.91
N PHE A 194 -4.39 8.88 25.40
CA PHE A 194 -4.55 9.08 23.95
C PHE A 194 -3.31 9.72 23.32
N GLY A 195 -2.74 10.76 23.95
CA GLY A 195 -1.50 11.38 23.50
C GLY A 195 -0.33 10.39 23.44
N SER A 196 -0.21 9.50 24.43
CA SER A 196 0.80 8.44 24.43
C SER A 196 0.62 7.47 23.26
N VAL A 197 -0.63 7.08 22.95
CA VAL A 197 -0.92 6.17 21.84
C VAL A 197 -0.62 6.83 20.49
N VAL A 198 -0.96 8.10 20.33
CA VAL A 198 -0.59 8.90 19.13
C VAL A 198 0.94 8.94 18.96
N ASN A 199 1.68 9.23 20.02
CA ASN A 199 3.14 9.27 19.98
C ASN A 199 3.73 7.90 19.65
N GLN A 200 3.19 6.82 20.22
CA GLN A 200 3.62 5.46 19.93
C GLN A 200 3.41 5.11 18.44
N LEU A 201 2.25 5.46 17.87
CA LEU A 201 1.98 5.24 16.45
C LEU A 201 2.95 6.02 15.55
N GLN A 202 3.31 7.25 15.92
CA GLN A 202 4.31 8.05 15.19
C GLN A 202 5.70 7.41 15.24
N VAL A 203 6.12 6.92 16.41
CA VAL A 203 7.39 6.20 16.57
C VAL A 203 7.40 4.94 15.71
N ASP A 204 6.33 4.15 15.74
CA ASP A 204 6.22 2.93 14.94
C ASP A 204 6.20 3.24 13.44
N ALA A 205 5.56 4.35 13.04
CA ALA A 205 5.54 4.82 11.65
C ALA A 205 6.94 5.11 11.11
N THR A 206 7.87 5.66 11.92
CA THR A 206 9.24 5.95 11.48
C THR A 206 10.03 4.72 11.02
N ARG A 207 9.62 3.53 11.48
CA ARG A 207 10.27 2.26 11.17
C ARG A 207 9.67 1.57 9.95
N LYS A 208 8.61 2.14 9.37
CA LYS A 208 7.92 1.55 8.20
C LYS A 208 8.54 2.01 6.89
N PRO A 209 8.51 1.16 5.85
CA PRO A 209 8.93 1.58 4.53
C PRO A 209 7.96 2.65 3.97
N PRO A 210 8.44 3.58 3.14
CA PRO A 210 7.57 4.42 2.33
C PRO A 210 6.65 3.58 1.43
N PRO A 211 5.37 3.98 1.24
CA PRO A 211 4.69 5.17 1.74
C PRO A 211 4.06 5.00 3.14
N LEU A 212 4.17 3.82 3.74
CA LEU A 212 3.44 3.47 4.97
C LEU A 212 3.82 4.37 6.15
N ASN A 213 5.08 4.77 6.25
CA ASN A 213 5.52 5.74 7.25
C ASN A 213 4.75 7.07 7.17
N THR A 214 4.55 7.62 5.97
CA THR A 214 3.85 8.88 5.75
C THR A 214 2.36 8.74 6.05
N LEU A 215 1.75 7.64 5.59
CA LEU A 215 0.34 7.35 5.85
C LEU A 215 0.04 7.24 7.35
N LEU A 216 0.86 6.50 8.10
CA LEU A 216 0.68 6.31 9.54
C LEU A 216 0.95 7.59 10.33
N ASN A 217 1.96 8.37 9.94
CA ASN A 217 2.23 9.67 10.57
C ASN A 217 1.06 10.64 10.35
N LYS A 218 0.52 10.71 9.13
CA LYS A 218 -0.66 11.52 8.85
C LYS A 218 -1.88 11.05 9.63
N LEU A 219 -2.11 9.74 9.72
CA LEU A 219 -3.21 9.18 10.51
C LEU A 219 -3.11 9.59 11.99
N ALA A 220 -1.92 9.53 12.57
CA ALA A 220 -1.68 9.94 13.95
C ALA A 220 -1.91 11.45 14.16
N GLN A 221 -1.45 12.27 13.22
CA GLN A 221 -1.66 13.73 13.23
C GLN A 221 -3.15 14.08 13.12
N ASP A 222 -3.83 13.55 12.11
CA ASP A 222 -5.27 13.78 11.87
C ASP A 222 -6.11 13.35 13.09
N SER A 223 -5.71 12.28 13.79
CA SER A 223 -6.36 11.83 15.03
C SER A 223 -6.17 12.81 16.19
N SER A 224 -4.95 13.33 16.36
CA SER A 224 -4.65 14.36 17.36
C SER A 224 -5.45 15.64 17.10
N ASP A 225 -5.51 16.05 15.84
CA ASP A 225 -6.23 17.23 15.38
C ASP A 225 -7.74 17.08 15.55
N MET A 226 -8.29 15.89 15.31
CA MET A 226 -9.71 15.61 15.54
C MET A 226 -10.10 15.80 17.00
N ILE A 227 -9.30 15.29 17.95
CA ILE A 227 -9.55 15.49 19.39
C ILE A 227 -9.37 16.96 19.81
N ARG A 228 -8.42 17.69 19.21
CA ARG A 228 -8.22 19.12 19.48
C ARG A 228 -9.40 19.95 18.96
N SER A 229 -9.85 19.73 17.71
CA SER A 229 -10.99 20.46 17.13
C SER A 229 -12.27 20.30 17.93
N LEU A 230 -12.48 19.14 18.56
CA LEU A 230 -13.59 18.90 19.47
C LEU A 230 -13.53 19.77 20.74
N ARG A 231 -12.32 20.11 21.22
CA ARG A 231 -12.15 21.05 22.33
C ARG A 231 -12.61 22.44 21.94
N ASP A 232 -12.21 22.90 20.76
CA ASP A 232 -12.57 24.24 20.26
C ASP A 232 -14.08 24.36 20.04
N ARG A 233 -14.70 23.31 19.47
CA ARG A 233 -16.17 23.23 19.31
C ARG A 233 -16.90 23.30 20.66
N LEU A 234 -16.45 22.55 21.66
CA LEU A 234 -17.06 22.56 22.99
C LEU A 234 -16.90 23.92 23.68
N ASN A 235 -15.70 24.52 23.60
CA ASN A 235 -15.43 25.84 24.16
C ASN A 235 -16.32 26.91 23.50
N ALA A 236 -16.53 26.84 22.19
CA ALA A 236 -17.45 27.72 21.47
C ALA A 236 -18.90 27.53 21.93
N GLN A 237 -19.37 26.29 22.09
CA GLN A 237 -20.71 25.99 22.60
C GLN A 237 -20.90 26.52 24.03
N TRP A 238 -19.93 26.31 24.93
CA TRP A 238 -20.01 26.80 26.30
C TRP A 238 -20.07 28.33 26.40
N ARG A 239 -19.22 29.04 25.64
CA ARG A 239 -19.29 30.50 25.53
C ARG A 239 -20.65 30.97 25.00
N SER A 240 -21.19 30.30 23.98
CA SER A 240 -22.52 30.65 23.45
C SER A 240 -23.64 30.45 24.48
N ALA A 241 -23.57 29.38 25.28
CA ALA A 241 -24.54 29.09 26.34
C ALA A 241 -24.46 30.09 27.50
N GLN A 242 -23.26 30.47 27.94
CA GLN A 242 -23.09 31.47 28.99
C GLN A 242 -23.54 32.87 28.54
N ILE A 243 -23.21 33.26 27.32
CA ILE A 243 -23.68 34.52 26.73
C ILE A 243 -25.20 34.51 26.64
N ALA A 244 -25.82 33.42 26.18
CA ALA A 244 -27.27 33.28 26.12
C ALA A 244 -27.95 33.28 27.50
N ALA A 245 -27.30 32.73 28.53
CA ALA A 245 -27.79 32.75 29.91
C ALA A 245 -27.71 34.16 30.54
N PHE A 246 -26.70 34.96 30.18
CA PHE A 246 -26.51 36.31 30.72
C PHE A 246 -27.50 37.33 30.12
N PHE A 247 -28.03 37.09 28.91
CA PHE A 247 -28.98 37.98 28.24
C PHE A 247 -30.47 37.60 28.39
N ARG A 248 -30.81 36.62 29.24
CA ARG A 248 -32.20 36.34 29.62
C ARG A 248 -32.62 37.24 30.79
N ILE A 249 -33.02 38.47 30.47
CA ILE A 249 -33.76 39.34 31.39
C ILE A 249 -35.26 39.03 31.22
N THR A 250 -35.97 38.90 32.34
CA THR A 250 -37.43 38.65 32.43
C THR A 250 -38.24 39.89 32.08
#